data_AF-A0A920IVT7-F1
#
_entry.id   AF-A0A920IVT7-F1
#
_cell.length_a   1.000
_cell.length_b   1.000
_cell.length_c   1.000
_cell.angle_alpha   90.00
_cell.angle_beta   90.00
_cell.angle_gamma   90.00
#
_symmetry.space_group_name_H-M   'P 1'
#
loop_
_entity.id
_entity.type
_entity.pdbx_description
1 polymer ?
#
loop_
_entity_poly.entity_id
_entity_poly.type
_entity_poly.pdbx_seq_one_letter_code
_entity_poly.pdbx_strand_id
1 'polypeptide(L)'
;MINDGVQGHLNQSTALCEQLCKELSQKYELISIHDDLPSLNSEDKNYFIGAGNKVHKKLLEIKKRYSDAFVIAILRPSFFMSKFDLILAPNHDFIFKKFQKLHYL
;
A
#
# COMPACT_ATOMS: atom_id res chain seq x y z
N MET A 1 6.32 -4.06 5.97
CA MET A 1 5.80 -2.73 5.60
C MET A 1 6.84 -2.01 4.74
N ILE A 2 6.43 -1.43 3.61
CA ILE A 2 7.32 -0.69 2.72
C ILE A 2 7.23 0.81 3.01
N ASN A 3 8.38 1.48 3.10
CA ASN A 3 8.49 2.89 3.50
C ASN A 3 9.36 3.70 2.53
N ASP A 4 8.96 4.93 2.22
CA ASP A 4 9.72 5.89 1.41
C ASP A 4 10.36 7.04 2.19
N GLY A 5 10.29 6.99 3.53
CA GLY A 5 10.84 8.01 4.43
C GLY A 5 9.94 9.23 4.62
N VAL A 6 8.78 9.30 3.95
CA VAL A 6 7.83 10.40 4.13
C VAL A 6 6.97 10.14 5.38
N GLN A 7 7.08 11.02 6.38
CA GLN A 7 6.41 10.85 7.67
C GLN A 7 4.89 10.66 7.55
N GLY A 8 4.23 11.40 6.64
CA GLY A 8 2.79 11.26 6.42
C GLY A 8 2.37 9.88 5.90
N HIS A 9 3.17 9.28 5.00
CA HIS A 9 2.94 7.93 4.50
C HIS A 9 3.22 6.88 5.58
N LEU A 10 4.28 7.10 6.36
CA LEU A 10 4.66 6.22 7.46
C LEU A 10 3.56 6.15 8.50
N ASN A 11 3.06 7.30 8.98
CA ASN A 11 2.00 7.35 10.00
C ASN A 11 0.75 6.55 9.58
N GLN A 12 0.33 6.68 8.33
CA GLN A 12 -0.83 5.94 7.81
C GLN A 12 -0.58 4.44 7.72
N SER A 13 0.62 4.04 7.29
CA SER A 13 1.00 2.64 7.17
C SER A 13 1.20 1.97 8.53
N THR A 14 1.84 2.68 9.46
CA THR A 14 2.06 2.25 10.84
C THR A 14 0.74 2.03 11.58
N ALA A 15 -0.21 2.96 11.49
CA ALA A 15 -1.50 2.83 12.19
C ALA A 15 -2.24 1.54 11.82
N LEU A 16 -2.23 1.16 10.52
CA LEU A 16 -2.83 -0.09 10.08
C LEU A 16 -2.00 -1.31 10.53
N CYS A 17 -0.68 -1.29 10.30
CA CYS A 17 0.18 -2.41 10.64
C CYS A 17 0.17 -2.72 12.14
N GLU A 18 0.22 -1.71 13.00
CA GLU A 18 0.17 -1.89 14.45
C GLU A 18 -1.15 -2.50 14.90
N GLN A 19 -2.28 -2.04 14.37
CA GLN A 19 -3.58 -2.60 14.71
C GLN A 19 -3.72 -4.06 14.22
N LEU A 20 -3.31 -4.35 12.98
CA LEU A 20 -3.31 -5.71 12.44
C LEU A 20 -2.40 -6.65 13.26
N CYS A 21 -1.19 -6.21 13.58
CA CYS A 21 -0.25 -7.00 14.36
C CYS A 21 -0.76 -7.25 15.78
N LYS A 22 -1.44 -6.27 16.39
CA LYS A 22 -2.09 -6.43 17.69
C LYS A 22 -3.23 -7.45 17.64
N GLU A 23 -4.10 -7.39 16.65
CA GLU A 23 -5.24 -8.31 16.50
C GLU A 23 -4.80 -9.74 16.15
N LEU A 24 -3.75 -9.88 15.34
CA LEU A 24 -3.26 -11.16 14.86
C LEU A 24 -2.13 -11.75 15.73
N SER A 25 -1.68 -11.04 16.77
CA SER A 25 -0.49 -11.39 17.57
C SER A 25 0.76 -11.63 16.70
N GLN A 26 0.93 -10.82 15.66
CA GLN A 26 2.03 -10.90 14.69
C GLN A 26 3.00 -9.72 14.87
N LYS A 27 4.15 -9.77 14.19
CA LYS A 27 5.07 -8.65 14.05
C LYS A 27 5.18 -8.24 12.59
N TYR A 28 5.60 -7.00 12.37
CA TYR A 28 5.93 -6.53 11.03
C TYR A 28 7.35 -5.96 11.03
N GLU A 29 8.00 -6.08 9.88
CA GLU A 29 9.29 -5.44 9.61
C GLU A 29 9.08 -4.21 8.73
N LEU A 30 9.97 -3.24 8.87
CA LEU A 30 10.00 -2.04 8.04
C LEU A 30 11.11 -2.18 7.01
N ILE A 31 10.77 -2.05 5.73
CA ILE A 31 11.67 -2.19 4.59
C ILE A 31 11.64 -0.88 3.82
N SER A 32 12.80 -0.27 3.59
CA SER A 32 12.91 0.92 2.77
C SER A 32 12.67 0.58 1.30
N ILE A 33 12.10 1.49 0.53
CA ILE A 33 12.04 1.35 -0.94
C ILE A 33 13.42 1.22 -1.60
N HIS A 34 14.48 1.63 -0.89
CA HIS A 34 15.86 1.57 -1.33
C HIS A 34 16.55 0.25 -0.98
N ASP A 35 15.95 -0.56 -0.11
CA ASP A 35 16.51 -1.84 0.28
C ASP A 35 16.24 -2.90 -0.80
N ASP A 36 17.11 -3.91 -0.83
CA ASP A 36 16.88 -5.11 -1.60
C ASP A 36 15.65 -5.87 -1.06
N LEU A 37 14.95 -6.54 -1.97
CA LEU A 37 13.77 -7.31 -1.57
C LEU A 37 14.21 -8.57 -0.80
N PRO A 38 13.60 -8.86 0.36
CA PRO A 38 13.97 -10.01 1.17
C PRO A 38 13.68 -11.32 0.43
N SER A 39 14.45 -12.37 0.70
CA SER A 39 14.05 -13.73 0.34
C SER A 39 12.85 -14.13 1.18
N LEU A 40 11.78 -14.58 0.55
CA LEU A 40 10.57 -15.04 1.24
C LEU A 40 10.59 -16.55 1.39
N ASN A 41 10.12 -17.04 2.53
CA ASN A 41 9.78 -18.44 2.70
C ASN A 41 8.46 -18.72 1.99
N SER A 42 8.43 -19.77 1.16
CA SER A 42 7.26 -20.15 0.35
C SER A 42 6.10 -20.75 1.14
N GLU A 43 6.32 -21.11 2.41
CA GLU A 43 5.29 -21.72 3.26
C GLU A 43 4.39 -20.68 3.95
N ASP A 44 4.88 -19.44 4.09
CA ASP A 44 4.17 -18.36 4.77
C ASP A 44 3.47 -17.45 3.77
N LYS A 45 2.27 -16.96 4.14
CA LYS A 45 1.58 -15.95 3.35
C LYS A 45 2.19 -14.58 3.61
N ASN A 46 2.83 -14.02 2.59
CA ASN A 46 3.59 -12.78 2.70
C ASN A 46 2.73 -11.55 2.40
N TYR A 47 2.55 -10.67 3.39
CA TYR A 47 1.78 -9.44 3.25
C TYR A 47 2.69 -8.21 3.14
N PHE A 48 2.49 -7.40 2.10
CA PHE A 48 3.22 -6.17 1.90
C PHE A 48 2.27 -4.97 1.88
N ILE A 49 2.52 -4.03 2.77
CA ILE A 49 1.66 -2.87 3.01
C ILE A 49 2.48 -1.59 2.90
N GLY A 50 1.91 -0.54 2.31
CA GLY A 50 2.47 0.80 2.43
C GLY A 50 1.72 1.88 1.63
N ALA A 51 2.08 3.14 1.89
CA ALA A 51 1.45 4.33 1.32
C ALA A 51 2.41 5.16 0.45
N GLY A 52 1.88 5.79 -0.60
CA GLY A 52 2.60 6.73 -1.45
C GLY A 52 3.05 6.17 -2.80
N ASN A 53 3.16 7.02 -3.82
CA ASN A 53 3.39 6.59 -5.20
C ASN A 53 4.69 5.78 -5.40
N LYS A 54 5.79 6.12 -4.69
CA LYS A 54 7.04 5.36 -4.77
C LYS A 54 6.89 3.96 -4.14
N VAL A 55 6.23 3.91 -2.98
CA VAL A 55 5.89 2.66 -2.29
C VAL A 55 4.99 1.78 -3.15
N HIS A 56 3.95 2.36 -3.76
CA HIS A 56 3.06 1.64 -4.68
C HIS A 56 3.82 1.01 -5.86
N LYS A 57 4.83 1.68 -6.42
CA LYS A 57 5.70 1.07 -7.45
C LYS A 57 6.47 -0.13 -6.90
N LYS A 58 7.07 0.00 -5.71
CA LYS A 58 7.82 -1.09 -5.07
C LYS A 58 6.91 -2.28 -4.70
N LEU A 59 5.67 -2.04 -4.26
CA LEU A 59 4.68 -3.09 -4.02
C LEU A 59 4.36 -3.87 -5.31
N LEU A 60 4.24 -3.20 -6.46
CA LEU A 60 4.03 -3.88 -7.73
C LEU A 60 5.27 -4.65 -8.21
N GLU A 61 6.47 -4.18 -7.89
CA GLU A 61 7.72 -4.92 -8.13
C GLU A 61 7.76 -6.20 -7.28
N ILE A 62 7.41 -6.10 -6.01
CA ILE A 62 7.29 -7.24 -5.08
C ILE A 62 6.31 -8.26 -5.64
N LYS A 63 5.10 -7.84 -6.04
CA LYS A 63 4.10 -8.76 -6.61
C LYS A 63 4.55 -9.46 -7.89
N LYS A 64 5.37 -8.78 -8.70
CA LYS A 64 5.96 -9.40 -9.90
C LYS A 64 7.04 -10.42 -9.56
N ARG A 65 7.81 -10.18 -8.49
CA ARG A 65 8.91 -11.04 -8.05
C ARG A 65 8.41 -12.26 -7.26
N TYR A 66 7.37 -12.07 -6.46
CA TYR A 66 6.78 -13.09 -5.59
C TYR A 66 5.32 -13.26 -5.96
N SER A 67 4.99 -14.32 -6.69
CA SER A 67 3.64 -14.56 -7.23
C SER A 67 2.57 -14.75 -6.15
N ASP A 68 3.00 -15.14 -4.95
CA ASP A 68 2.20 -15.38 -3.75
C ASP A 68 2.09 -14.15 -2.84
N ALA A 69 2.84 -13.08 -3.11
CA ALA A 69 2.80 -11.88 -2.28
C ALA A 69 1.44 -11.17 -2.37
N PHE A 70 0.85 -10.94 -1.21
CA PHE A 70 -0.39 -10.18 -1.06
C PHE A 70 -0.05 -8.72 -0.81
N VAL A 71 -0.34 -7.84 -1.78
CA VAL A 71 0.06 -6.43 -1.72
C VAL A 71 -1.13 -5.50 -1.47
N ILE A 72 -1.02 -4.73 -0.39
CA ILE A 72 -2.02 -3.80 0.11
C ILE A 72 -1.51 -2.37 -0.07
N ALA A 73 -2.20 -1.59 -0.90
CA ALA A 73 -1.93 -0.16 -1.04
C ALA A 73 -2.74 0.64 -0.03
N ILE A 74 -2.06 1.53 0.69
CA ILE A 74 -2.71 2.59 1.47
C ILE A 74 -2.67 3.88 0.64
N LEU A 75 -3.77 4.64 0.69
CA LEU A 75 -4.10 5.70 -0.26
C LEU A 75 -4.37 5.16 -1.66
N ARG A 76 -5.22 5.86 -2.42
CA ARG A 76 -5.58 5.39 -3.75
C ARG A 76 -4.37 5.47 -4.68
N PRO A 77 -3.92 4.36 -5.30
CA PRO A 77 -2.89 4.40 -6.32
C PRO A 77 -3.34 5.20 -7.54
N SER A 78 -2.44 6.00 -8.10
CA SER A 78 -2.69 6.75 -9.33
C SER A 78 -2.58 5.90 -10.60
N PHE A 79 -2.10 4.66 -10.49
CA PHE A 79 -1.84 3.74 -11.60
C PHE A 79 -2.10 2.29 -11.21
N PHE A 80 -2.33 1.43 -12.20
CA PHE A 80 -2.42 -0.03 -12.08
C PHE A 80 -3.23 -0.54 -10.87
N MET A 81 -4.34 0.12 -10.53
CA MET A 81 -5.16 -0.20 -9.35
C MET A 81 -5.56 -1.67 -9.29
N SER A 82 -5.89 -2.29 -10.42
CA SER A 82 -6.27 -3.71 -10.50
C SER A 82 -5.15 -4.71 -10.18
N LYS A 83 -3.90 -4.26 -10.06
CA LYS A 83 -2.76 -5.12 -9.72
C LYS A 83 -2.54 -5.26 -8.22
N PHE A 84 -3.15 -4.41 -7.40
CA PHE A 84 -3.12 -4.56 -5.94
C PHE A 84 -4.19 -5.55 -5.50
N ASP A 85 -3.91 -6.33 -4.44
CA ASP A 85 -4.90 -7.28 -3.91
C ASP A 85 -5.95 -6.55 -3.06
N LEU A 86 -5.54 -5.49 -2.39
CA LEU A 86 -6.42 -4.62 -1.61
C LEU A 86 -5.93 -3.17 -1.69
N ILE A 87 -6.88 -2.25 -1.81
CA ILE A 87 -6.63 -0.81 -1.73
C ILE A 87 -7.44 -0.26 -0.57
N LEU A 88 -6.75 0.35 0.40
CA LEU A 88 -7.34 1.02 1.54
C LEU A 88 -7.12 2.52 1.36
N ALA A 89 -8.17 3.24 1.00
CA ALA A 89 -8.11 4.68 0.83
C ALA A 89 -9.39 5.33 1.38
N PRO A 90 -9.33 6.61 1.79
CA PRO A 90 -10.52 7.35 2.16
C PRO A 90 -11.57 7.32 1.05
N ASN A 91 -12.85 7.20 1.42
CA ASN A 91 -13.95 7.08 0.44
C ASN A 91 -13.92 8.19 -0.62
N HIS A 92 -13.54 9.42 -0.24
CA HIS A 92 -13.48 10.55 -1.15
C HIS A 92 -12.41 10.42 -2.26
N ASP A 93 -11.40 9.57 -2.10
CA ASP A 93 -10.40 9.33 -3.15
C ASP A 93 -10.96 8.52 -4.32
N PHE A 94 -12.03 7.75 -4.09
CA PHE A 94 -12.73 6.99 -5.12
C PHE A 94 -13.83 7.80 -5.81
N ILE A 95 -14.25 8.93 -5.21
CA ILE A 95 -15.27 9.80 -5.79
C ILE A 95 -14.61 10.70 -6.83
N PHE A 96 -14.86 10.43 -8.11
CA PHE A 96 -14.55 11.39 -9.17
C PHE A 96 -15.41 12.64 -8.97
N LYS A 97 -14.82 13.76 -8.54
CA LYS A 97 -15.48 15.06 -8.63
C LYS A 97 -15.78 15.33 -10.11
N LYS A 98 -17.03 15.12 -10.54
CA LYS A 98 -17.56 15.81 -11.72
C LYS A 98 -17.52 17.30 -11.39
N PHE A 99 -16.53 18.02 -11.91
CA PHE A 99 -16.62 19.48 -11.97
C PHE A 99 -17.77 19.84 -12.91
N GLN A 100 -18.99 19.98 -12.38
CA GLN A 100 -20.05 20.70 -13.08
C GLN A 100 -19.79 22.19 -12.87
N LYS A 101 -19.13 22.83 -13.83
CA LYS A 101 -19.30 24.27 -14.04
C LYS A 101 -20.68 24.46 -14.66
N LEU A 102 -21.71 24.66 -13.83
CA LEU A 102 -22.98 25.23 -14.29
C LEU A 102 -22.80 26.75 -14.34
N HIS A 103 -22.43 27.27 -15.51
CA HIS A 103 -22.68 28.66 -15.85
C HIS A 103 -24.16 28.76 -16.22
N TYR A 104 -24.98 29.34 -15.35
CA TYR A 104 -26.23 29.94 -15.79
C TYR A 104 -25.89 31.35 -16.27
N LEU A 105 -26.16 31.58 -17.57
CA LEU A 105 -26.25 32.91 -18.17
C LEU A 105 -27.56 33.58 -17.74
#